data_AF-A0A9D9AG22-F1
#
_entry.id   AF-A0A9D9AG22-F1
#
_cell.length_a   1.000
_cell.length_b   1.000
_cell.length_c   1.000
_cell.angle_alpha   90.00
_cell.angle_beta   90.00
_cell.angle_gamma   90.00
#
_symmetry.space_group_name_H-M   'P 1'
#
loop_
_entity.id
_entity.type
_entity.pdbx_description
1 polymer ?
#
loop_
_entity_poly.entity_id
_entity_poly.type
_entity_poly.pdbx_seq_one_letter_code
_entity_poly.pdbx_strand_id
1 'polypeptide(L)'
;MKSITLTVNGQPVSGSVESRTHLADFLRGQMGLTGTHLGCEQGVCGACTILIDGQPGRSCIALAAACDGADIRTVEGFDDDPTMARLRKAFSERHGLQCGFCTPGMLVTARDIVNRLDTPDEARIRHALSGNICRCTGYQGIVEAISDVVAETAAEKAPCGTAIAPLGRAAPDAPPPSFEIAERRDASSGSGAASATISKPVMRVDDDGWTVLTLVMKAEQPRTKLWEVMTDIPTVARCMPGAEVTAVEGDRIQGRLTIRFGPISAGFNGTLDQQVDANARRVVLSGEGADAKSGTNVQGQLTYALRTEAEERTAVDIEVRFKLTGPLAQFGRSGLVRDFTSRLSSDFAGNLGRLLAGEDIGEAQQRQLSVLALLWGVLRDRLFRR
;
A
#
# COMPACT_ATOMS: atom_id res chain seq x y z
N MET A 1 4.58 -19.47 -26.76
CA MET A 1 5.27 -19.88 -25.52
C MET A 1 6.67 -20.33 -25.88
N LYS A 2 7.69 -19.96 -25.08
CA LYS A 2 9.10 -20.34 -25.24
C LYS A 2 9.45 -21.28 -24.07
N SER A 3 10.13 -22.38 -24.36
CA SER A 3 10.74 -23.21 -23.31
C SER A 3 12.03 -22.54 -22.84
N ILE A 4 12.22 -22.46 -21.52
CA ILE A 4 13.45 -21.99 -20.90
C ILE A 4 13.97 -23.03 -19.89
N THR A 5 15.27 -22.99 -19.64
CA THR A 5 15.92 -23.77 -18.58
C THR A 5 16.71 -22.83 -17.69
N LEU A 6 16.49 -22.90 -16.38
CA LEU A 6 17.16 -22.09 -15.35
C LEU A 6 17.82 -23.02 -14.32
N THR A 7 18.78 -22.50 -13.57
CA THR A 7 19.12 -23.08 -12.26
C THR A 7 18.48 -22.20 -11.20
N VAL A 8 17.59 -22.75 -10.37
CA VAL A 8 16.90 -21.98 -9.32
C VAL A 8 17.21 -22.58 -7.96
N ASN A 9 17.83 -21.80 -7.09
CA ASN A 9 18.30 -22.24 -5.77
C ASN A 9 19.17 -23.53 -5.86
N GLY A 10 20.02 -23.61 -6.89
CA GLY A 10 20.91 -24.76 -7.14
C GLY A 10 20.24 -25.97 -7.81
N GLN A 11 18.94 -25.90 -8.14
CA GLN A 11 18.22 -26.98 -8.82
C GLN A 11 17.93 -26.62 -10.28
N PRO A 12 18.21 -27.51 -11.25
CA PRO A 12 17.84 -27.27 -12.64
C PRO A 12 16.31 -27.32 -12.79
N VAL A 13 15.74 -26.30 -13.44
CA VAL A 13 14.30 -26.16 -13.66
C VAL A 13 14.05 -25.82 -15.12
N SER A 14 13.07 -26.46 -15.72
CA SER A 14 12.61 -26.11 -17.08
C SER A 14 11.14 -25.75 -17.05
N GLY A 15 10.76 -24.76 -17.85
CA GLY A 15 9.39 -24.24 -17.87
C GLY A 15 9.03 -23.59 -19.21
N SER A 16 7.73 -23.53 -19.49
CA SER A 16 7.18 -22.86 -20.66
C SER A 16 6.62 -21.50 -20.27
N VAL A 17 7.10 -20.44 -20.92
CA VAL A 17 6.74 -19.05 -20.60
C VAL A 17 6.24 -18.28 -21.82
N GLU A 18 5.40 -17.27 -21.61
CA GLU A 18 5.16 -16.27 -22.64
C GLU A 18 6.37 -15.32 -22.72
N SER A 19 6.62 -14.72 -23.89
CA SER A 19 7.75 -13.79 -24.04
C SER A 19 7.70 -12.60 -23.09
N ARG A 20 6.50 -12.24 -22.61
CA ARG A 20 6.24 -11.14 -21.67
C ARG A 20 6.25 -11.56 -20.19
N THR A 21 6.40 -12.85 -19.88
CA THR A 21 6.35 -13.32 -18.49
C THR A 21 7.54 -12.74 -17.71
N HIS A 22 7.27 -12.01 -16.64
CA HIS A 22 8.31 -11.54 -15.74
C HIS A 22 8.90 -12.71 -14.93
N LEU A 23 10.18 -12.62 -14.59
CA LEU A 23 10.87 -13.64 -13.81
C LEU A 23 10.20 -13.84 -12.45
N ALA A 24 9.75 -12.76 -11.80
CA ALA A 24 9.01 -12.84 -10.55
C ALA A 24 7.73 -13.67 -10.66
N ASP A 25 6.97 -13.51 -11.76
CA ASP A 25 5.72 -14.24 -11.98
C ASP A 25 5.98 -15.72 -12.24
N PHE A 26 7.05 -16.04 -12.98
CA PHE A 26 7.49 -17.41 -13.17
C PHE A 26 7.84 -18.09 -11.83
N LEU A 27 8.69 -17.45 -11.01
CA LEU A 27 9.12 -17.99 -9.72
C LEU A 27 7.95 -18.14 -8.74
N ARG A 28 7.08 -17.13 -8.63
CA ARG A 28 5.95 -17.15 -7.69
C ARG A 28 4.82 -18.04 -8.15
N GLY A 29 4.45 -17.94 -9.43
CA GLY A 29 3.26 -18.59 -9.99
C GLY A 29 3.52 -20.04 -10.38
N GLN A 30 4.56 -20.31 -11.18
CA GLN A 30 4.82 -21.67 -11.65
C GLN A 30 5.62 -22.50 -10.64
N MET A 31 6.52 -21.88 -9.87
CA MET A 31 7.37 -22.61 -8.92
C MET A 31 6.93 -22.49 -7.45
N GLY A 32 5.95 -21.64 -7.13
CA GLY A 32 5.49 -21.46 -5.75
C GLY A 32 6.50 -20.79 -4.80
N LEU A 33 7.59 -20.22 -5.33
CA LEU A 33 8.61 -19.49 -4.55
C LEU A 33 8.09 -18.08 -4.21
N THR A 34 7.29 -18.01 -3.16
CA THR A 34 6.47 -16.83 -2.82
C THR A 34 7.18 -15.81 -1.92
N GLY A 35 8.38 -16.10 -1.44
CA GLY A 35 9.19 -15.18 -0.65
C GLY A 35 9.63 -13.95 -1.44
N THR A 36 9.76 -14.04 -2.76
CA THR A 36 9.95 -12.86 -3.61
C THR A 36 8.65 -12.07 -3.72
N HIS A 37 8.62 -10.80 -3.31
CA HIS A 37 7.40 -9.99 -3.31
C HIS A 37 7.33 -8.97 -4.46
N LEU A 38 6.10 -8.68 -4.91
CA LEU A 38 5.81 -7.66 -5.91
C LEU A 38 5.11 -6.47 -5.25
N GLY A 39 5.80 -5.33 -5.20
CA GLY A 39 5.27 -4.11 -4.58
C GLY A 39 4.94 -2.98 -5.55
N CYS A 40 5.75 -2.79 -6.60
CA CYS A 40 5.58 -1.68 -7.55
C CYS A 40 5.61 -2.08 -9.03
N GLU A 41 6.19 -3.24 -9.37
CA GLU A 41 6.27 -3.78 -10.73
C GLU A 41 6.95 -2.86 -11.78
N GLN A 42 7.71 -1.88 -11.31
CA GLN A 42 8.43 -0.90 -12.15
C GLN A 42 9.91 -0.76 -11.72
N GLY A 43 10.43 -1.69 -10.93
CA GLY A 43 11.84 -1.74 -10.51
C GLY A 43 12.24 -0.80 -9.35
N VAL A 44 11.29 0.00 -8.83
CA VAL A 44 11.56 1.06 -7.85
C VAL A 44 11.70 0.54 -6.40
N CYS A 45 10.78 -0.30 -5.93
CA CYS A 45 10.68 -0.61 -4.49
C CYS A 45 11.66 -1.66 -3.96
N GLY A 46 12.23 -2.50 -4.84
CA GLY A 46 13.19 -3.54 -4.46
C GLY A 46 12.67 -4.76 -3.70
N ALA A 47 11.37 -4.85 -3.41
CA ALA A 47 10.78 -6.04 -2.77
C ALA A 47 10.98 -7.35 -3.58
N CYS A 48 11.19 -7.22 -4.90
CA CYS A 48 11.38 -8.33 -5.83
C CYS A 48 12.86 -8.68 -6.05
N THR A 49 13.77 -8.18 -5.22
CA THR A 49 15.21 -8.40 -5.41
C THR A 49 15.59 -9.84 -5.12
N ILE A 50 16.24 -10.47 -6.08
CA ILE A 50 16.82 -11.81 -6.03
C ILE A 50 18.25 -11.75 -6.59
N LEU A 51 19.00 -12.85 -6.58
CA LEU A 51 20.23 -12.93 -7.36
C LEU A 51 19.94 -13.51 -8.74
N ILE A 52 20.51 -12.87 -9.77
CA ILE A 52 20.56 -13.34 -11.16
C ILE A 52 22.06 -13.37 -11.50
N ASP A 53 22.59 -14.57 -11.78
CA ASP A 53 24.01 -14.82 -12.01
C ASP A 53 24.91 -14.22 -10.92
N GLY A 54 24.50 -14.44 -9.67
CA GLY A 54 25.20 -13.97 -8.48
C GLY A 54 25.07 -12.48 -8.17
N GLN A 55 24.38 -11.69 -9.00
CA GLN A 55 24.20 -10.25 -8.80
C GLN A 55 22.76 -9.90 -8.41
N PRO A 56 22.51 -8.93 -7.51
CA PRO A 56 21.17 -8.48 -7.18
C PRO A 56 20.43 -7.92 -8.41
N GLY A 57 19.26 -8.49 -8.72
CA GLY A 57 18.45 -8.14 -9.88
C GLY A 57 16.97 -7.95 -9.53
N ARG A 58 16.29 -7.09 -10.29
CA ARG A 58 14.85 -6.84 -10.13
C ARG A 58 14.04 -7.84 -10.94
N SER A 59 13.56 -8.90 -10.29
CA SER A 59 12.77 -9.92 -10.98
C SER A 59 11.46 -9.44 -11.61
N CYS A 60 10.89 -8.32 -11.13
CA CYS A 60 9.66 -7.75 -11.69
C CYS A 60 9.83 -7.05 -13.05
N ILE A 61 11.07 -6.71 -13.44
CA ILE A 61 11.36 -6.08 -14.74
C ILE A 61 12.35 -6.92 -15.57
N ALA A 62 12.74 -8.08 -15.07
CA ALA A 62 13.45 -9.10 -15.83
C ALA A 62 12.43 -10.02 -16.50
N LEU A 63 12.59 -10.31 -17.79
CA LEU A 63 11.75 -11.28 -18.50
C LEU A 63 12.30 -12.69 -18.29
N ALA A 64 11.46 -13.65 -17.90
CA ALA A 64 11.87 -15.04 -17.72
C ALA A 64 12.48 -15.62 -19.00
N ALA A 65 11.91 -15.27 -20.16
CA ALA A 65 12.39 -15.69 -21.48
C ALA A 65 13.83 -15.21 -21.81
N ALA A 66 14.27 -14.10 -21.19
CA ALA A 66 15.60 -13.53 -21.35
C ALA A 66 16.61 -14.06 -20.32
N CYS A 67 16.12 -14.73 -19.27
CA CYS A 67 16.97 -15.35 -18.24
C CYS A 67 17.31 -16.80 -18.56
N ASP A 68 16.99 -17.29 -19.75
CA ASP A 68 17.28 -18.66 -20.19
C ASP A 68 18.77 -19.00 -20.01
N GLY A 69 19.04 -20.06 -19.26
CA GLY A 69 20.39 -20.49 -18.84
C GLY A 69 20.93 -19.84 -17.56
N ALA A 70 20.24 -18.86 -16.97
CA ALA A 70 20.74 -18.12 -15.80
C ALA A 70 20.67 -18.93 -14.49
N ASP A 71 21.56 -18.58 -13.55
CA ASP A 71 21.51 -19.00 -12.16
C ASP A 71 20.71 -18.00 -11.32
N ILE A 72 19.63 -18.47 -10.71
CA ILE A 72 18.67 -17.69 -9.98
C ILE A 72 18.69 -18.12 -8.52
N ARG A 73 18.90 -17.18 -7.59
CA ARG A 73 18.81 -17.45 -6.16
C ARG A 73 17.81 -16.52 -5.49
N THR A 74 16.76 -17.12 -4.95
CA THR A 74 15.67 -16.46 -4.21
C THR A 74 15.93 -16.51 -2.70
N VAL A 75 15.11 -15.82 -1.89
CA VAL A 75 15.31 -15.79 -0.42
C VAL A 75 15.24 -17.20 0.21
N GLU A 76 14.49 -18.10 -0.41
CA GLU A 76 14.31 -19.50 -0.03
C GLU A 76 15.57 -20.34 -0.28
N GLY A 77 16.47 -19.90 -1.15
CA GLY A 77 17.70 -20.63 -1.48
C GLY A 77 18.89 -20.32 -0.56
N PHE A 78 18.70 -19.61 0.56
CA PHE A 78 19.80 -19.10 1.40
C PHE A 78 19.97 -19.80 2.76
N ASP A 79 19.36 -20.95 2.98
CA ASP A 79 19.43 -21.63 4.29
C ASP A 79 20.87 -22.02 4.67
N ASP A 80 21.70 -22.40 3.70
CA ASP A 80 23.11 -22.76 3.90
C ASP A 80 24.09 -21.57 3.77
N ASP A 81 23.59 -20.33 3.64
CA ASP A 81 24.45 -19.16 3.49
C ASP A 81 24.77 -18.53 4.86
N PRO A 82 26.04 -18.56 5.33
CA PRO A 82 26.41 -18.10 6.66
C PRO A 82 26.18 -16.59 6.84
N THR A 83 26.35 -15.79 5.79
CA THR A 83 26.07 -14.35 5.81
C THR A 83 24.58 -14.09 5.99
N MET A 84 23.72 -14.85 5.30
CA MET A 84 22.27 -14.75 5.47
C MET A 84 21.81 -15.21 6.85
N ALA A 85 22.42 -16.24 7.44
CA ALA A 85 22.12 -16.65 8.81
C ALA A 85 22.41 -15.51 9.82
N ARG A 86 23.57 -14.85 9.69
CA ARG A 86 23.92 -13.67 10.51
C ARG A 86 22.96 -12.50 10.28
N LEU A 87 22.65 -12.20 9.02
CA LEU A 87 21.70 -11.13 8.68
C LEU A 87 20.30 -11.39 9.24
N ARG A 88 19.77 -12.61 9.14
CA ARG A 88 18.46 -12.95 9.70
C ARG A 88 18.43 -12.76 11.22
N LYS A 89 19.50 -13.18 11.91
CA LYS A 89 19.67 -12.96 13.36
C LYS A 89 19.73 -11.46 13.69
N ALA A 90 20.61 -10.71 13.03
CA ALA A 90 20.77 -9.28 13.27
C ALA A 90 19.50 -8.47 12.95
N PHE A 91 18.78 -8.80 11.88
CA PHE A 91 17.49 -8.17 11.56
C PHE A 91 16.44 -8.43 12.64
N SER A 92 16.48 -9.60 13.29
CA SER A 92 15.60 -9.90 14.43
C SER A 92 15.98 -9.08 15.66
N GLU A 93 17.27 -9.08 16.03
CA GLU A 93 17.81 -8.39 17.21
C GLU A 93 17.70 -6.86 17.13
N ARG A 94 17.84 -6.30 15.93
CA ARG A 94 17.76 -4.85 15.68
C ARG A 94 16.39 -4.37 15.25
N HIS A 95 15.36 -5.21 15.33
CA HIS A 95 14.02 -4.89 14.83
C HIS A 95 14.04 -4.36 13.37
N GLY A 96 14.92 -4.93 12.54
CA GLY A 96 15.09 -4.61 11.11
C GLY A 96 13.92 -5.05 10.24
N LEU A 97 12.87 -5.66 10.80
CA LEU A 97 11.63 -5.98 10.10
C LEU A 97 10.40 -5.77 10.99
N GLN A 98 9.26 -5.47 10.37
CA GLN A 98 7.94 -5.41 11.04
C GLN A 98 6.93 -6.22 10.24
N CYS A 99 6.32 -5.64 9.20
CA CYS A 99 5.33 -6.33 8.37
C CYS A 99 5.92 -7.46 7.50
N GLY A 100 7.25 -7.59 7.45
CA GLY A 100 7.96 -8.61 6.68
C GLY A 100 7.95 -8.45 5.15
N PHE A 101 7.17 -7.53 4.59
CA PHE A 101 6.94 -7.47 3.14
C PHE A 101 8.20 -7.08 2.35
N CYS A 102 8.97 -6.09 2.77
CA CYS A 102 10.22 -5.74 2.08
C CYS A 102 11.38 -6.68 2.43
N THR A 103 11.25 -7.46 3.51
CA THR A 103 12.36 -8.17 4.15
C THR A 103 13.09 -9.14 3.22
N PRO A 104 12.43 -9.95 2.37
CA PRO A 104 13.14 -10.83 1.44
C PRO A 104 14.11 -10.10 0.51
N GLY A 105 13.63 -9.08 -0.22
CA GLY A 105 14.48 -8.27 -1.10
C GLY A 105 15.54 -7.44 -0.34
N MET A 106 15.18 -6.99 0.87
CA MET A 106 16.10 -6.29 1.77
C MET A 106 17.25 -7.19 2.21
N LEU A 107 16.99 -8.46 2.57
CA LEU A 107 18.00 -9.43 2.98
C LEU A 107 18.94 -9.80 1.83
N VAL A 108 18.41 -10.01 0.62
CA VAL A 108 19.25 -10.28 -0.56
C VAL A 108 20.17 -9.10 -0.85
N THR A 109 19.66 -7.87 -0.74
CA THR A 109 20.48 -6.66 -0.90
C THR A 109 21.50 -6.51 0.23
N ALA A 110 21.09 -6.75 1.48
CA ALA A 110 21.96 -6.68 2.65
C ALA A 110 23.13 -7.67 2.54
N ARG A 111 22.88 -8.89 2.07
CA ARG A 111 23.91 -9.89 1.80
C ARG A 111 24.95 -9.38 0.80
N ASP A 112 24.49 -8.80 -0.30
CA ASP A 112 25.38 -8.20 -1.30
C ASP A 112 26.21 -7.04 -0.70
N ILE A 113 25.60 -6.20 0.14
CA ILE A 113 26.30 -5.13 0.86
C ILE A 113 27.41 -5.70 1.76
N VAL A 114 27.09 -6.70 2.59
CA VAL A 114 28.07 -7.35 3.49
C VAL A 114 29.24 -7.97 2.72
N ASN A 115 28.96 -8.55 1.55
CA ASN A 115 30.02 -9.16 0.75
C ASN A 115 30.96 -8.14 0.11
N ARG A 116 30.47 -6.91 -0.17
CA ARG A 116 31.24 -5.84 -0.84
C ARG A 116 31.83 -4.79 0.09
N LEU A 117 31.37 -4.71 1.34
CA LEU A 117 31.90 -3.77 2.34
C LEU A 117 32.88 -4.48 3.28
N ASP A 118 33.99 -3.81 3.55
CA ASP A 118 35.03 -4.26 4.50
C ASP A 118 34.96 -3.50 5.83
N THR A 119 34.15 -2.44 5.92
CA THR A 119 33.99 -1.62 7.12
C THR A 119 32.54 -1.21 7.31
N PRO A 120 32.05 -1.15 8.56
CA PRO A 120 30.69 -0.72 8.87
C PRO A 120 30.53 0.80 8.64
N ASP A 121 30.28 1.19 7.40
CA ASP A 121 30.04 2.58 7.00
C ASP A 121 28.53 2.80 6.77
N GLU A 122 27.90 3.50 7.71
CA GLU A 122 26.47 3.78 7.69
C GLU A 122 26.03 4.50 6.40
N ALA A 123 26.80 5.49 5.93
CA ALA A 123 26.45 6.27 4.76
C ALA A 123 26.48 5.40 3.49
N ARG A 124 27.50 4.53 3.36
CA ARG A 124 27.59 3.57 2.26
C ARG A 124 26.49 2.53 2.31
N ILE A 125 26.14 2.02 3.49
CA ILE A 125 25.03 1.08 3.68
C ILE A 125 23.72 1.73 3.22
N ARG A 126 23.40 2.94 3.70
CA ARG A 126 22.19 3.67 3.31
C ARG A 126 22.13 3.93 1.81
N HIS A 127 23.25 4.33 1.21
CA HIS A 127 23.33 4.55 -0.22
C HIS A 127 23.04 3.26 -1.01
N ALA A 128 23.65 2.14 -0.61
CA ALA A 128 23.41 0.85 -1.24
C ALA A 128 21.98 0.31 -1.04
N LEU A 129 21.33 0.68 0.07
CA LEU A 129 19.93 0.37 0.34
C LEU A 129 18.92 1.28 -0.37
N SER A 130 19.35 2.35 -1.05
CA SER A 130 18.44 3.32 -1.70
C SER A 130 17.45 2.68 -2.67
N GLY A 131 17.78 1.51 -3.22
CA GLY A 131 16.90 0.71 -4.07
C GLY A 131 15.86 -0.15 -3.31
N ASN A 132 15.82 -0.17 -1.98
CA ASN A 132 14.87 -1.00 -1.24
C ASN A 132 13.99 -0.12 -0.34
N ILE A 133 12.70 -0.10 -0.65
CA ILE A 133 11.72 0.75 0.06
C ILE A 133 11.12 -0.03 1.23
N CYS A 134 11.23 0.54 2.43
CA CYS A 134 10.57 0.05 3.63
C CYS A 134 9.62 1.12 4.16
N ARG A 135 8.36 0.75 4.43
CA ARG A 135 7.37 1.70 4.97
C ARG A 135 7.19 1.63 6.49
N CYS A 136 7.76 0.62 7.14
CA CYS A 136 7.45 0.28 8.53
C CYS A 136 8.58 0.68 9.49
N THR A 137 9.83 0.41 9.15
CA THR A 137 10.95 0.44 10.11
C THR A 137 11.62 1.81 10.26
N GLY A 138 11.44 2.73 9.31
CA GLY A 138 12.25 3.95 9.25
C GLY A 138 13.74 3.70 8.99
N TYR A 139 14.11 2.49 8.52
CA TYR A 139 15.45 2.05 8.13
C TYR A 139 16.49 1.86 9.23
N GLN A 140 16.37 2.51 10.39
CA GLN A 140 17.43 2.50 11.40
C GLN A 140 17.87 1.08 11.80
N GLY A 141 16.93 0.23 12.23
CA GLY A 141 17.24 -1.15 12.61
C GLY A 141 17.78 -2.02 11.46
N ILE A 142 17.44 -1.70 10.20
CA ILE A 142 18.00 -2.39 9.02
C ILE A 142 19.47 -2.03 8.85
N VAL A 143 19.79 -0.73 8.96
CA VAL A 143 21.15 -0.22 8.81
C VAL A 143 22.04 -0.74 9.94
N GLU A 144 21.56 -0.73 11.17
CA GLU A 144 22.26 -1.29 12.34
C GLU A 144 22.51 -2.80 12.16
N ALA A 145 21.52 -3.57 11.72
CA ALA A 145 21.69 -5.00 11.47
C ALA A 145 22.77 -5.29 10.42
N ILE A 146 22.81 -4.52 9.33
CA ILE A 146 23.83 -4.68 8.29
C ILE A 146 25.19 -4.26 8.82
N SER A 147 25.26 -3.15 9.56
CA SER A 147 26.49 -2.63 10.16
C SER A 147 27.13 -3.66 11.11
N ASP A 148 26.33 -4.29 11.97
CA ASP A 148 26.79 -5.35 12.88
C ASP A 148 27.41 -6.52 12.09
N VAL A 149 26.72 -7.01 11.06
CA VAL A 149 27.21 -8.15 10.27
C VAL A 149 28.44 -7.78 9.42
N VAL A 150 28.53 -6.54 8.92
CA VAL A 150 29.76 -6.06 8.26
C VAL A 150 30.92 -6.04 9.26
N ALA A 151 30.71 -5.55 10.49
CA ALA A 151 31.75 -5.53 11.51
C ALA A 151 32.21 -6.95 11.90
N GLU A 152 31.28 -7.89 12.05
CA GLU A 152 31.58 -9.30 12.34
C GLU A 152 32.37 -9.97 11.21
N THR A 153 31.95 -9.78 9.95
CA THR A 153 32.59 -10.42 8.80
C THR A 153 33.92 -9.77 8.41
N ALA A 154 34.08 -8.46 8.64
CA ALA A 154 35.35 -7.75 8.43
C ALA A 154 36.45 -8.26 9.38
N ALA A 155 36.10 -8.65 10.61
CA ALA A 155 37.05 -9.25 11.55
C ALA A 155 37.55 -10.64 11.09
N GLU A 156 36.78 -11.33 10.25
CA GLU A 156 37.11 -12.66 9.71
C GLU A 156 37.83 -12.58 8.36
N LYS A 157 37.59 -11.51 7.58
CA LYS A 157 38.31 -11.23 6.34
C LYS A 157 39.71 -10.69 6.68
N ALA A 158 40.72 -11.56 6.69
CA ALA A 158 42.11 -11.11 6.57
C ALA A 158 42.26 -10.20 5.33
N PRO A 159 43.12 -9.16 5.33
CA PRO A 159 43.11 -8.11 4.32
C PRO A 159 43.52 -8.69 2.96
N CYS A 160 42.54 -9.04 2.13
CA CYS A 160 42.78 -9.46 0.75
C CYS A 160 42.61 -8.23 -0.14
N GLY A 161 43.73 -7.56 -0.42
CA GLY A 161 43.77 -6.49 -1.39
C GLY A 161 43.55 -7.02 -2.80
N THR A 162 42.51 -6.55 -3.47
CA THR A 162 42.61 -5.95 -4.81
C THR A 162 41.30 -5.25 -5.14
N ALA A 163 41.38 -3.93 -5.32
CA ALA A 163 40.26 -3.12 -5.76
C ALA A 163 39.79 -3.55 -7.15
N ILE A 164 38.50 -3.89 -7.28
CA ILE A 164 37.86 -4.01 -8.59
C ILE A 164 37.51 -2.58 -9.04
N ALA A 165 38.09 -2.16 -10.17
CA ALA A 165 37.91 -0.82 -10.72
C ALA A 165 36.46 -0.60 -11.20
N PRO A 166 35.82 0.55 -10.92
CA PRO A 166 34.56 0.90 -11.55
C PRO A 166 34.77 1.24 -13.03
N LEU A 167 33.94 0.66 -13.89
CA LEU A 167 33.81 1.08 -15.29
C LEU A 167 33.18 2.47 -15.35
N GLY A 168 33.99 3.47 -15.72
CA GLY A 168 33.54 4.82 -16.07
C GLY A 168 34.06 5.90 -15.12
N ARG A 169 35.13 6.61 -15.53
CA ARG A 169 35.55 7.86 -14.89
C ARG A 169 34.50 8.95 -15.18
N ALA A 170 33.77 9.39 -14.16
CA ALA A 170 33.29 10.77 -14.14
C ALA A 170 34.51 11.72 -14.06
N ALA A 171 34.44 12.86 -14.74
CA ALA A 171 35.51 13.84 -14.80
C ALA A 171 35.89 14.35 -13.38
N PRO A 172 37.18 14.66 -13.10
CA PRO A 172 37.68 14.86 -11.73
C PRO A 172 37.18 16.12 -11.01
N ASP A 173 36.55 17.06 -11.72
CA ASP A 173 36.38 18.44 -11.23
C ASP A 173 34.92 18.93 -11.20
N ALA A 174 33.93 18.04 -11.26
CA ALA A 174 32.54 18.44 -11.06
C ALA A 174 32.19 18.40 -9.56
N PRO A 175 31.91 19.53 -8.90
CA PRO A 175 31.45 19.50 -7.52
C PRO A 175 30.12 18.74 -7.43
N PRO A 176 29.89 17.95 -6.37
CA PRO A 176 28.62 17.27 -6.18
C PRO A 176 27.49 18.31 -6.14
N PRO A 177 26.31 18.03 -6.71
CA PRO A 177 25.17 18.93 -6.60
C PRO A 177 24.77 19.05 -5.13
N SER A 178 25.02 20.21 -4.53
CA SER A 178 24.57 20.54 -3.18
C SER A 178 23.13 21.00 -3.24
N PHE A 179 22.24 20.31 -2.53
CA PHE A 179 20.90 20.80 -2.22
C PHE A 179 20.88 21.18 -0.74
N GLU A 180 20.47 22.42 -0.44
CA GLU A 180 20.30 22.88 0.94
C GLU A 180 19.10 22.16 1.56
N ILE A 181 19.37 21.46 2.68
CA ILE A 181 18.33 20.88 3.52
C ILE A 181 17.68 22.01 4.30
N ALA A 182 16.45 22.38 3.93
CA ALA A 182 15.66 23.33 4.72
C ALA A 182 15.41 22.77 6.12
N GLU A 183 15.65 23.59 7.15
CA GLU A 183 15.43 23.22 8.55
C GLU A 183 13.99 22.74 8.80
N ARG A 184 13.88 21.65 9.57
CA ARG A 184 12.60 21.10 10.04
C ARG A 184 11.84 22.18 10.79
N ARG A 185 10.67 22.55 10.26
CA ARG A 185 9.62 23.15 11.09
C ARG A 185 8.90 22.03 11.81
N ASP A 186 8.92 22.09 13.13
CA ASP A 186 8.14 21.19 13.97
C ASP A 186 6.67 21.24 13.56
N ALA A 187 6.15 20.06 13.22
CA ALA A 187 4.72 19.88 13.07
C ALA A 187 4.11 19.99 14.47
N SER A 188 3.47 21.12 14.72
CA SER A 188 2.65 21.36 15.90
C SER A 188 1.65 20.23 16.08
N SER A 189 1.77 19.53 17.21
CA SER A 189 0.77 18.63 17.75
C SER A 189 -0.52 19.40 18.02
N GLY A 190 -1.54 19.18 17.18
CA GLY A 190 -2.92 19.59 17.45
C GLY A 190 -3.59 18.58 18.38
N SER A 191 -3.92 19.04 19.57
CA SER A 191 -4.58 18.32 20.66
C SER A 191 -6.08 18.14 20.43
N GLY A 192 -6.58 16.93 20.69
CA GLY A 192 -7.87 16.63 21.33
C GLY A 192 -9.17 16.93 20.57
N ALA A 193 -9.74 15.92 19.91
CA ALA A 193 -11.18 15.77 19.67
C ALA A 193 -11.51 14.32 19.25
N ALA A 194 -12.71 13.84 19.61
CA ALA A 194 -13.25 12.48 19.50
C ALA A 194 -12.65 11.58 18.39
N SER A 195 -11.91 10.54 18.80
CA SER A 195 -11.22 9.65 17.87
C SER A 195 -12.10 8.49 17.43
N ALA A 196 -12.83 8.66 16.32
CA ALA A 196 -13.39 7.50 15.61
C ALA A 196 -12.26 6.76 14.89
N THR A 197 -12.13 5.45 15.13
CA THR A 197 -11.13 4.59 14.47
C THR A 197 -11.82 3.51 13.66
N ILE A 198 -11.22 3.09 12.55
CA ILE A 198 -11.79 2.10 11.64
C ILE A 198 -10.80 0.98 11.37
N SER A 199 -11.26 -0.27 11.41
CA SER A 199 -10.42 -1.43 11.12
C SER A 199 -10.09 -1.53 9.63
N LYS A 200 -9.03 -2.26 9.30
CA LYS A 200 -8.70 -2.57 7.90
C LYS A 200 -9.84 -3.39 7.28
N PRO A 201 -10.37 -3.01 6.11
CA PRO A 201 -11.45 -3.74 5.48
C PRO A 201 -10.98 -5.13 5.04
N VAL A 202 -11.75 -6.15 5.41
CA VAL A 202 -11.60 -7.52 4.95
C VAL A 202 -12.44 -7.68 3.69
N MET A 203 -11.80 -8.00 2.57
CA MET A 203 -12.47 -8.15 1.28
C MET A 203 -12.54 -9.62 0.89
N ARG A 204 -13.74 -10.08 0.51
CA ARG A 204 -14.01 -11.40 -0.05
C ARG A 204 -14.94 -11.29 -1.25
N VAL A 205 -15.01 -12.33 -2.06
CA VAL A 205 -16.02 -12.47 -3.12
C VAL A 205 -16.91 -13.63 -2.73
N ASP A 206 -18.23 -13.45 -2.75
CA ASP A 206 -19.17 -14.54 -2.48
C ASP A 206 -19.47 -15.39 -3.73
N ASP A 207 -20.18 -16.49 -3.54
CA ASP A 207 -20.49 -17.46 -4.60
C ASP A 207 -21.34 -16.85 -5.72
N ASP A 208 -22.10 -15.80 -5.43
CA ASP A 208 -22.95 -15.04 -6.38
C ASP A 208 -22.16 -13.94 -7.13
N GLY A 209 -20.86 -13.84 -6.87
CA GLY A 209 -19.93 -12.92 -7.51
C GLY A 209 -20.00 -11.49 -6.99
N TRP A 210 -20.57 -11.26 -5.80
CA TRP A 210 -20.52 -9.96 -5.13
C TRP A 210 -19.18 -9.78 -4.43
N THR A 211 -18.66 -8.57 -4.52
CA THR A 211 -17.54 -8.17 -3.66
C THR A 211 -18.10 -7.74 -2.32
N VAL A 212 -17.67 -8.41 -1.26
CA VAL A 212 -18.09 -8.17 0.12
C VAL A 212 -16.93 -7.61 0.92
N LEU A 213 -17.14 -6.44 1.51
CA LEU A 213 -16.22 -5.73 2.37
C LEU A 213 -16.78 -5.71 3.78
N THR A 214 -16.03 -6.22 4.76
CA THR A 214 -16.41 -6.18 6.16
C THR A 214 -15.39 -5.36 6.94
N LEU A 215 -15.86 -4.42 7.76
CA LEU A 215 -15.03 -3.58 8.60
C LEU A 215 -15.77 -3.19 9.88
N VAL A 216 -15.02 -2.78 10.89
CA VAL A 216 -15.55 -2.37 12.20
C VAL A 216 -15.03 -0.99 12.51
N MET A 217 -15.94 -0.08 12.82
CA MET A 217 -15.60 1.25 13.30
C MET A 217 -15.86 1.34 14.80
N LYS A 218 -14.97 1.99 15.54
CA LYS A 218 -15.12 2.26 16.97
C LYS A 218 -15.18 3.76 17.19
N ALA A 219 -16.19 4.21 17.92
CA ALA A 219 -16.36 5.61 18.30
C ALA A 219 -16.50 5.75 19.81
N GLU A 220 -15.82 6.74 20.38
CA GLU A 220 -15.97 7.16 21.78
C GLU A 220 -17.21 8.03 21.94
N GLN A 221 -18.39 7.44 21.67
CA GLN A 221 -19.69 8.08 21.82
C GLN A 221 -20.73 7.05 22.34
N PRO A 222 -21.74 7.50 23.10
CA PRO A 222 -22.88 6.68 23.48
C PRO A 222 -23.62 6.11 22.27
N ARG A 223 -24.12 4.88 22.40
CA ARG A 223 -24.83 4.17 21.32
C ARG A 223 -26.07 4.93 20.83
N THR A 224 -26.75 5.66 21.71
CA THR A 224 -27.94 6.46 21.38
C THR A 224 -27.59 7.63 20.45
N LYS A 225 -26.59 8.43 20.82
CA LYS A 225 -26.11 9.57 20.02
C LYS A 225 -25.58 9.12 18.66
N LEU A 226 -24.82 8.02 18.63
CA LEU A 226 -24.32 7.48 17.36
C LEU A 226 -25.46 6.95 16.48
N TRP A 227 -26.49 6.36 17.06
CA TRP A 227 -27.66 5.87 16.33
C TRP A 227 -28.46 7.00 15.66
N GLU A 228 -28.67 8.11 16.35
CA GLU A 228 -29.34 9.29 15.80
C GLU A 228 -28.60 9.84 14.58
N VAL A 229 -27.28 9.97 14.66
CA VAL A 229 -26.47 10.45 13.53
C VAL A 229 -26.47 9.43 12.39
N MET A 230 -26.26 8.15 12.69
CA MET A 230 -26.11 7.12 11.64
C MET A 230 -27.42 6.90 10.86
N THR A 231 -28.58 7.12 11.46
CA THR A 231 -29.88 6.96 10.78
C THR A 231 -30.22 8.13 9.83
N ASP A 232 -29.59 9.29 10.01
CA ASP A 232 -29.70 10.46 9.13
C ASP A 232 -28.73 10.35 7.94
N ILE A 233 -29.18 9.69 6.86
CA ILE A 233 -28.33 9.41 5.69
C ILE A 233 -27.80 10.67 5.01
N PRO A 234 -28.55 11.77 4.81
CA PRO A 234 -28.00 13.03 4.33
C PRO A 234 -26.80 13.53 5.13
N THR A 235 -26.89 13.47 6.46
CA THR A 235 -25.79 13.86 7.34
C THR A 235 -24.60 12.91 7.25
N VAL A 236 -24.84 11.59 7.25
CA VAL A 236 -23.78 10.57 7.10
C VAL A 236 -23.10 10.66 5.74
N ALA A 237 -23.85 10.97 4.67
CA ALA A 237 -23.33 11.09 3.32
C ALA A 237 -22.30 12.23 3.20
N ARG A 238 -22.43 13.30 4.00
CA ARG A 238 -21.42 14.38 4.07
C ARG A 238 -20.06 13.89 4.57
N CYS A 239 -20.04 12.81 5.36
CA CYS A 239 -18.80 12.19 5.81
C CYS A 239 -18.11 11.38 4.70
N MET A 240 -18.85 10.98 3.65
CA MET A 240 -18.34 10.14 2.57
C MET A 240 -17.78 11.00 1.42
N PRO A 241 -16.46 10.92 1.13
CA PRO A 241 -15.86 11.70 0.06
C PRO A 241 -16.50 11.43 -1.30
N GLY A 242 -16.90 12.51 -1.99
CA GLY A 242 -17.49 12.43 -3.33
C GLY A 242 -18.94 11.95 -3.38
N ALA A 243 -19.57 11.67 -2.22
CA ALA A 243 -21.00 11.42 -2.13
C ALA A 243 -21.77 12.74 -2.06
N GLU A 244 -22.87 12.80 -2.78
CA GLU A 244 -23.79 13.93 -2.81
C GLU A 244 -25.21 13.39 -2.81
N VAL A 245 -26.02 13.82 -1.84
CA VAL A 245 -27.44 13.52 -1.80
C VAL A 245 -28.17 14.64 -2.52
N THR A 246 -28.90 14.28 -3.58
CA THR A 246 -29.59 15.23 -4.46
C THR A 246 -31.06 15.38 -4.13
N ALA A 247 -31.72 14.31 -3.69
CA ALA A 247 -33.10 14.33 -3.23
C ALA A 247 -33.35 13.20 -2.22
N VAL A 248 -34.29 13.43 -1.30
CA VAL A 248 -34.74 12.45 -0.30
C VAL A 248 -36.27 12.44 -0.32
N GLU A 249 -36.86 11.30 -0.61
CA GLU A 249 -38.31 11.08 -0.67
C GLU A 249 -38.66 9.86 0.20
N GLY A 250 -38.93 10.11 1.50
CA GLY A 250 -39.14 9.04 2.47
C GLY A 250 -37.90 8.17 2.59
N ASP A 251 -38.06 6.86 2.38
CA ASP A 251 -36.99 5.87 2.44
C ASP A 251 -36.13 5.80 1.15
N ARG A 252 -36.51 6.55 0.11
CA ARG A 252 -35.81 6.55 -1.18
C ARG A 252 -34.93 7.79 -1.30
N ILE A 253 -33.65 7.56 -1.61
CA ILE A 253 -32.60 8.58 -1.66
C ILE A 253 -31.99 8.60 -3.04
N GLN A 254 -31.95 9.77 -3.68
CA GLN A 254 -31.25 9.98 -4.94
C GLN A 254 -29.92 10.66 -4.68
N GLY A 255 -28.87 10.15 -5.29
CA GLY A 255 -27.54 10.72 -5.08
C GLY A 255 -26.56 10.44 -6.21
N ARG A 256 -25.41 11.08 -6.06
CA ARG A 256 -24.25 10.89 -6.90
C ARG A 256 -23.07 10.48 -6.05
N LEU A 257 -22.28 9.54 -6.56
CA LEU A 257 -20.98 9.18 -6.00
C LEU A 257 -19.91 9.36 -7.06
N THR A 258 -19.01 10.31 -6.84
CA THR A 258 -17.86 10.54 -7.71
C THR A 258 -16.61 9.93 -7.10
N ILE A 259 -16.00 9.00 -7.83
CA ILE A 259 -14.78 8.31 -7.42
C ILE A 259 -13.66 8.65 -8.40
N ARG A 260 -12.46 8.94 -7.89
CA ARG A 260 -11.26 9.18 -8.69
C ARG A 260 -10.14 8.22 -8.31
N PHE A 261 -9.58 7.54 -9.32
CA PHE A 261 -8.42 6.66 -9.23
C PHE A 261 -7.32 7.19 -10.15
N GLY A 262 -6.45 8.07 -9.64
CA GLY A 262 -5.43 8.72 -10.45
C GLY A 262 -6.04 9.48 -11.65
N PRO A 263 -5.72 9.11 -12.91
CA PRO A 263 -6.31 9.74 -14.09
C PRO A 263 -7.76 9.30 -14.38
N ILE A 264 -8.22 8.20 -13.78
CA ILE A 264 -9.57 7.64 -14.01
C ILE A 264 -10.55 8.30 -13.05
N SER A 265 -11.70 8.74 -13.56
CA SER A 265 -12.81 9.26 -12.76
C SER A 265 -14.11 8.59 -13.20
N ALA A 266 -14.87 8.07 -12.24
CA ALA A 266 -16.21 7.52 -12.46
C ALA A 266 -17.22 8.31 -11.61
N GLY A 267 -18.36 8.68 -12.20
CA GLY A 267 -19.44 9.40 -11.54
C GLY A 267 -20.72 8.59 -11.60
N PHE A 268 -21.01 7.85 -10.54
CA PHE A 268 -22.22 7.03 -10.46
C PHE A 268 -23.39 7.90 -10.02
N ASN A 269 -24.44 7.95 -10.82
CA ASN A 269 -25.72 8.55 -10.43
C ASN A 269 -26.68 7.39 -10.17
N GLY A 270 -27.41 7.45 -9.05
CA GLY A 270 -28.20 6.31 -8.62
C GLY A 270 -29.24 6.62 -7.56
N THR A 271 -29.96 5.57 -7.20
CA THR A 271 -30.97 5.57 -6.14
C THR A 271 -30.61 4.53 -5.10
N LEU A 272 -30.85 4.87 -3.83
CA LEU A 272 -30.74 3.97 -2.70
C LEU A 272 -32.06 3.93 -1.94
N ASP A 273 -32.48 2.76 -1.50
CA ASP A 273 -33.58 2.55 -0.59
C ASP A 273 -33.03 2.22 0.81
N GLN A 274 -33.57 2.86 1.83
CA GLN A 274 -33.19 2.71 3.23
C GLN A 274 -34.19 1.83 3.97
N GLN A 275 -33.67 0.89 4.77
CA GLN A 275 -34.46 0.11 5.71
C GLN A 275 -33.82 0.21 7.09
N VAL A 276 -34.59 0.69 8.07
CA VAL A 276 -34.14 0.89 9.45
C VAL A 276 -34.84 -0.09 10.38
N ASP A 277 -34.07 -0.96 11.03
CA ASP A 277 -34.53 -1.77 12.16
C ASP A 277 -34.07 -1.12 13.47
N ALA A 278 -34.99 -0.38 14.09
CA ALA A 278 -34.73 0.32 15.34
C ALA A 278 -34.45 -0.65 16.50
N ASN A 279 -35.03 -1.85 16.51
CA ASN A 279 -34.87 -2.83 17.59
C ASN A 279 -33.50 -3.50 17.52
N ALA A 280 -33.11 -3.96 16.33
CA ALA A 280 -31.79 -4.54 16.10
C ALA A 280 -30.67 -3.49 16.04
N ARG A 281 -31.03 -2.19 15.99
CA ARG A 281 -30.11 -1.07 15.72
C ARG A 281 -29.27 -1.35 14.48
N ARG A 282 -29.97 -1.75 13.42
CA ARG A 282 -29.40 -2.15 12.14
C ARG A 282 -30.04 -1.34 11.02
N VAL A 283 -29.22 -0.93 10.07
CA VAL A 283 -29.69 -0.26 8.85
C VAL A 283 -29.16 -1.01 7.65
N VAL A 284 -30.01 -1.14 6.63
CA VAL A 284 -29.67 -1.71 5.33
C VAL A 284 -30.00 -0.66 4.28
N LEU A 285 -29.00 -0.29 3.49
CA LEU A 285 -29.11 0.59 2.33
C LEU A 285 -28.88 -0.28 1.10
N SER A 286 -29.81 -0.30 0.15
CA SER A 286 -29.65 -1.07 -1.09
C SER A 286 -29.93 -0.16 -2.28
N GLY A 287 -29.15 -0.25 -3.33
CA GLY A 287 -29.27 0.68 -4.45
C GLY A 287 -28.51 0.30 -5.68
N GLU A 288 -28.76 1.07 -6.73
CA GLU A 288 -28.14 0.90 -8.03
C GLU A 288 -27.70 2.26 -8.57
N GLY A 289 -26.63 2.27 -9.36
CA GLY A 289 -26.16 3.47 -10.03
C GLY A 289 -25.43 3.18 -11.33
N ALA A 290 -25.32 4.20 -12.16
CA ALA A 290 -24.66 4.11 -13.46
C ALA A 290 -23.71 5.28 -13.67
N ASP A 291 -22.54 4.98 -14.24
CA ASP A 291 -21.61 5.97 -14.77
C ASP A 291 -21.73 6.00 -16.29
N ALA A 292 -22.41 7.04 -16.79
CA ALA A 292 -22.66 7.21 -18.23
C ALA A 292 -21.37 7.35 -19.06
N LYS A 293 -20.27 7.80 -18.44
CA LYS A 293 -19.00 8.04 -19.13
C LYS A 293 -18.22 6.74 -19.39
N SER A 294 -18.12 5.86 -18.40
CA SER A 294 -17.46 4.55 -18.57
C SER A 294 -18.40 3.46 -19.07
N GLY A 295 -19.72 3.68 -19.04
CA GLY A 295 -20.71 2.63 -19.32
C GLY A 295 -20.72 1.54 -18.25
N THR A 296 -20.36 1.86 -17.01
CA THR A 296 -20.33 0.93 -15.88
C THR A 296 -21.57 1.09 -15.03
N ASN A 297 -22.22 -0.01 -14.67
CA ASN A 297 -23.28 -0.03 -13.66
C ASN A 297 -22.77 -0.65 -12.36
N VAL A 298 -23.30 -0.16 -11.24
CA VAL A 298 -23.05 -0.67 -9.90
C VAL A 298 -24.37 -1.05 -9.25
N GLN A 299 -24.40 -2.23 -8.64
CA GLN A 299 -25.40 -2.62 -7.66
C GLN A 299 -24.71 -2.71 -6.30
N GLY A 300 -25.32 -2.19 -5.26
CA GLY A 300 -24.71 -2.08 -3.94
C GLY A 300 -25.69 -2.29 -2.81
N GLN A 301 -25.19 -2.85 -1.72
CA GLN A 301 -25.87 -2.97 -0.44
C GLN A 301 -24.89 -2.64 0.68
N LEU A 302 -25.22 -1.67 1.52
CA LEU A 302 -24.48 -1.31 2.72
C LEU A 302 -25.34 -1.67 3.94
N THR A 303 -24.85 -2.57 4.77
CA THR A 303 -25.44 -2.93 6.05
C THR A 303 -24.55 -2.44 7.17
N TYR A 304 -25.13 -1.82 8.19
CA TYR A 304 -24.40 -1.58 9.43
C TYR A 304 -25.26 -1.80 10.68
N ALA A 305 -24.63 -2.23 11.76
CA ALA A 305 -25.27 -2.48 13.04
C ALA A 305 -24.43 -1.93 14.20
N LEU A 306 -25.10 -1.35 15.20
CA LEU A 306 -24.42 -0.76 16.36
C LEU A 306 -24.43 -1.72 17.55
N ARG A 307 -23.25 -2.00 18.09
CA ARG A 307 -23.03 -2.77 19.33
C ARG A 307 -22.38 -1.90 20.40
N THR A 308 -22.86 -2.00 21.63
CA THR A 308 -22.25 -1.33 22.78
C THR A 308 -20.97 -2.10 23.19
N GLU A 309 -19.82 -1.44 23.28
CA GLU A 309 -18.60 -2.00 23.89
C GLU A 309 -18.43 -1.51 25.34
N ALA A 310 -18.76 -0.25 25.60
CA ALA A 310 -18.85 0.34 26.94
C ALA A 310 -19.90 1.47 26.95
N GLU A 311 -20.18 2.05 28.12
CA GLU A 311 -21.19 3.11 28.28
C GLU A 311 -20.97 4.28 27.29
N GLU A 312 -19.71 4.69 27.11
CA GLU A 312 -19.29 5.77 26.20
C GLU A 312 -18.52 5.26 24.97
N ARG A 313 -18.61 3.96 24.64
CA ARG A 313 -17.91 3.38 23.48
C ARG A 313 -18.81 2.47 22.68
N THR A 314 -18.97 2.79 21.40
CA THR A 314 -19.83 2.06 20.47
C THR A 314 -19.01 1.51 19.32
N ALA A 315 -19.22 0.24 18.99
CA ALA A 315 -18.73 -0.38 17.77
C ALA A 315 -19.83 -0.40 16.71
N VAL A 316 -19.46 -0.15 15.46
CA VAL A 316 -20.32 -0.23 14.28
C VAL A 316 -19.73 -1.29 13.36
N ASP A 317 -20.43 -2.41 13.24
CA ASP A 317 -20.08 -3.45 12.27
C ASP A 317 -20.67 -3.06 10.93
N ILE A 318 -19.83 -2.95 9.91
CA ILE A 318 -20.19 -2.45 8.58
C ILE A 318 -19.87 -3.54 7.56
N GLU A 319 -20.85 -3.88 6.73
CA GLU A 319 -20.72 -4.77 5.59
C GLU A 319 -21.16 -4.03 4.31
N VAL A 320 -20.30 -3.99 3.31
CA VAL A 320 -20.61 -3.43 1.98
C VAL A 320 -20.53 -4.55 0.96
N ARG A 321 -21.63 -4.82 0.28
CA ARG A 321 -21.71 -5.75 -0.84
C ARG A 321 -21.90 -4.94 -2.10
N PHE A 322 -21.09 -5.15 -3.12
CA PHE A 322 -21.32 -4.49 -4.41
C PHE A 322 -20.92 -5.39 -5.58
N LYS A 323 -21.55 -5.11 -6.73
CA LYS A 323 -21.30 -5.79 -7.99
C LYS A 323 -21.21 -4.74 -9.09
N LEU A 324 -20.09 -4.75 -9.80
CA LEU A 324 -19.85 -3.89 -10.96
C LEU A 324 -20.07 -4.67 -12.25
N THR A 325 -20.72 -4.04 -13.22
CA THR A 325 -20.84 -4.55 -14.59
C THR A 325 -20.38 -3.48 -15.57
N GLY A 326 -19.75 -3.89 -16.68
CA GLY A 326 -19.15 -2.98 -17.66
C GLY A 326 -17.62 -2.82 -17.52
N PRO A 327 -17.02 -1.84 -18.21
CA PRO A 327 -15.56 -1.74 -18.35
C PRO A 327 -14.79 -1.59 -17.03
N LEU A 328 -15.39 -1.01 -15.98
CA LEU A 328 -14.73 -0.91 -14.68
C LEU A 328 -14.85 -2.18 -13.82
N ALA A 329 -15.67 -3.15 -14.21
CA ALA A 329 -15.81 -4.42 -13.48
C ALA A 329 -14.49 -5.21 -13.40
N GLN A 330 -13.60 -5.04 -14.38
CA GLN A 330 -12.26 -5.65 -14.38
C GLN A 330 -11.39 -5.18 -13.19
N PHE A 331 -11.65 -4.00 -12.63
CA PHE A 331 -10.91 -3.48 -11.49
C PHE A 331 -11.43 -4.01 -10.15
N GLY A 332 -12.64 -4.56 -10.10
CA GLY A 332 -13.31 -5.06 -8.89
C GLY A 332 -12.52 -6.11 -8.10
N ARG A 333 -11.59 -6.81 -8.74
CA ARG A 333 -10.79 -7.90 -8.14
C ARG A 333 -9.33 -7.52 -7.84
N SER A 334 -8.96 -6.26 -8.07
CA SER A 334 -7.56 -5.80 -7.98
C SER A 334 -7.19 -5.25 -6.60
N GLY A 335 -5.89 -5.19 -6.29
CA GLY A 335 -5.37 -4.50 -5.10
C GLY A 335 -5.77 -3.01 -5.04
N LEU A 336 -6.06 -2.40 -6.18
CA LEU A 336 -6.50 -1.00 -6.29
C LEU A 336 -7.82 -0.74 -5.54
N VAL A 337 -8.78 -1.68 -5.61
CA VAL A 337 -10.07 -1.55 -4.90
C VAL A 337 -9.87 -1.64 -3.39
N ARG A 338 -8.93 -2.47 -2.93
CA ARG A 338 -8.60 -2.59 -1.51
C ARG A 338 -7.98 -1.30 -0.96
N ASP A 339 -7.01 -0.75 -1.67
CA ASP A 339 -6.36 0.51 -1.27
C ASP A 339 -7.34 1.69 -1.29
N PHE A 340 -8.19 1.74 -2.32
CA PHE A 340 -9.25 2.74 -2.41
C PHE A 340 -10.25 2.63 -1.26
N THR A 341 -10.76 1.43 -1.00
CA THR A 341 -11.71 1.20 0.10
C THR A 341 -11.07 1.60 1.43
N SER A 342 -9.80 1.24 1.66
CA SER A 342 -9.11 1.61 2.89
C SER A 342 -8.99 3.13 3.07
N ARG A 343 -8.75 3.88 1.98
CA ARG A 343 -8.71 5.36 2.03
C ARG A 343 -10.09 5.94 2.27
N LEU A 344 -11.09 5.49 1.51
CA LEU A 344 -12.47 5.97 1.63
C LEU A 344 -13.04 5.72 3.04
N SER A 345 -12.82 4.53 3.59
CA SER A 345 -13.20 4.19 4.97
C SER A 345 -12.47 5.06 6.01
N SER A 346 -11.17 5.31 5.81
CA SER A 346 -10.39 6.17 6.70
C SER A 346 -10.89 7.61 6.70
N ASP A 347 -11.15 8.17 5.52
CA ASP A 347 -11.67 9.53 5.36
C ASP A 347 -13.08 9.65 5.96
N PHE A 348 -13.93 8.64 5.73
CA PHE A 348 -15.25 8.56 6.35
C PHE A 348 -15.17 8.56 7.87
N ALA A 349 -14.31 7.72 8.47
CA ALA A 349 -14.16 7.64 9.91
C ALA A 349 -13.64 8.96 10.51
N GLY A 350 -12.66 9.59 9.85
CA GLY A 350 -12.14 10.90 10.26
C GLY A 350 -13.22 11.99 10.21
N ASN A 351 -13.98 12.05 9.11
CA ASN A 351 -15.07 13.02 8.97
C ASN A 351 -16.18 12.77 9.99
N LEU A 352 -16.58 11.52 10.20
CA LEU A 352 -17.58 11.18 11.19
C LEU A 352 -17.13 11.52 12.62
N GLY A 353 -15.85 11.31 12.95
CA GLY A 353 -15.28 11.73 14.23
C GLY A 353 -15.42 13.24 14.46
N ARG A 354 -15.12 14.05 13.44
CA ARG A 354 -15.29 15.51 13.47
C ARG A 354 -16.75 15.93 13.60
N LEU A 355 -17.65 15.29 12.86
CA LEU A 355 -19.10 15.52 12.97
C LEU A 355 -19.61 15.23 14.38
N LEU A 356 -19.19 14.11 14.98
CA LEU A 356 -19.59 13.71 16.33
C LEU A 356 -19.02 14.64 17.41
N ALA A 357 -17.88 15.28 17.14
CA ALA A 357 -17.30 16.34 17.95
C ALA A 357 -18.02 17.70 17.78
N GLY A 358 -19.02 17.80 16.90
CA GLY A 358 -19.78 19.03 16.64
C GLY A 358 -19.07 20.01 15.71
N GLU A 359 -18.02 19.57 15.01
CA GLU A 359 -17.38 20.39 13.98
C GLU A 359 -18.21 20.38 12.70
N ASP A 360 -18.28 21.53 12.02
CA ASP A 360 -18.89 21.58 10.69
C ASP A 360 -17.96 20.92 9.67
N ILE A 361 -18.44 19.85 9.05
CA ILE A 361 -17.82 19.28 7.86
C ILE A 361 -18.16 20.23 6.71
N GLY A 362 -17.38 21.31 6.58
CA GLY A 362 -17.61 22.34 5.57
C GLY A 362 -17.62 21.79 4.13
N GLU A 363 -18.31 22.49 3.23
CA GLU A 363 -18.33 22.23 1.77
C GLU A 363 -16.92 22.12 1.14
N ALA A 364 -15.88 22.61 1.84
CA ALA A 364 -14.49 22.54 1.44
C ALA A 364 -13.94 21.10 1.27
N GLN A 365 -14.57 20.08 1.85
CA GLN A 365 -14.23 18.66 1.62
C GLN A 365 -15.06 18.00 0.49
N GLN A 366 -16.15 18.64 0.04
CA GLN A 366 -16.82 18.34 -1.23
C GLN A 366 -16.01 18.87 -2.43
N ARG A 367 -15.08 19.81 -2.22
CA ARG A 367 -14.04 20.12 -3.20
C ARG A 367 -12.97 19.04 -3.17
N GLN A 368 -13.19 18.06 -4.05
CA GLN A 368 -12.19 17.47 -4.94
C GLN A 368 -10.75 17.85 -4.58
N LEU A 369 -9.90 16.84 -4.31
CA LEU A 369 -8.48 16.95 -4.60
C LEU A 369 -8.33 17.22 -6.10
N SER A 370 -8.37 18.50 -6.46
CA SER A 370 -8.20 18.98 -7.82
C SER A 370 -6.71 18.94 -8.14
N VAL A 371 -6.38 18.49 -9.35
CA VAL A 371 -5.04 18.58 -9.93
C VAL A 371 -4.54 20.04 -9.95
N LEU A 372 -5.46 21.01 -9.93
CA LEU A 372 -5.18 22.43 -9.83
C LEU A 372 -4.73 22.88 -8.44
N ALA A 373 -5.11 22.23 -7.33
CA ALA A 373 -4.54 22.54 -6.01
C ALA A 373 -3.06 22.14 -5.92
N LEU A 374 -2.67 21.07 -6.63
CA LEU A 374 -1.28 20.66 -6.80
C LEU A 374 -0.50 21.61 -7.74
N LEU A 375 -1.12 22.09 -8.82
CA LEU A 375 -0.48 23.02 -9.76
C LEU A 375 -0.44 24.48 -9.26
N TRP A 376 -1.46 24.94 -8.54
CA TRP A 376 -1.53 26.29 -7.98
C TRP A 376 -0.65 26.44 -6.74
N GLY A 377 -0.45 25.38 -5.96
CA GLY A 377 0.59 25.35 -4.92
C GLY A 377 2.00 25.55 -5.51
N VAL A 378 2.28 24.90 -6.64
CA VAL A 378 3.56 25.01 -7.36
C VAL A 378 3.73 26.36 -8.07
N LEU A 379 2.67 26.97 -8.59
CA LEU A 379 2.71 28.29 -9.22
C LEU A 379 2.74 29.45 -8.21
N ARG A 380 2.03 29.35 -7.08
CA ARG A 380 2.01 30.39 -6.04
C ARG A 380 3.37 30.53 -5.34
N ASP A 381 4.07 29.42 -5.14
CA ASP A 381 5.44 29.41 -4.61
C ASP A 381 6.48 30.00 -5.58
N ARG A 382 6.18 30.12 -6.88
CA ARG A 382 7.08 30.73 -7.88
C ARG A 382 6.86 32.23 -8.11
N LEU A 383 5.69 32.77 -7.76
CA LEU A 383 5.30 34.15 -8.15
C LEU A 383 5.30 35.16 -6.98
N PHE A 384 5.21 34.72 -5.71
CA PHE A 384 4.97 35.64 -4.57
C PHE A 384 5.92 35.51 -3.37
N ARG A 385 7.13 34.96 -3.53
CA ARG A 385 8.23 35.22 -2.58
C ARG A 385 9.24 36.19 -3.20
N ARG A 386 9.01 37.49 -2.97
CA ARG A 386 10.08 38.46 -2.73
C ARG A 386 10.48 38.38 -1.26
#